data_AF-A0A3S0QD24-F1
#
_entry.id   AF-A0A3S0QD24-F1
#
_cell.length_a   1.000
_cell.length_b   1.000
_cell.length_c   1.000
_cell.angle_alpha   90.00
_cell.angle_beta   90.00
_cell.angle_gamma   90.00
#
_symmetry.space_group_name_H-M   'P 1'
#
loop_
_entity.id
_entity.type
_entity.pdbx_description
1 polymer ?
#
loop_
_entity_poly.entity_id
_entity_poly.type
_entity_poly.pdbx_seq_one_letter_code
_entity_poly.pdbx_strand_id
1 'polypeptide(L)'
;MKLPVKSPTDLSLEFAELVQGRAAHAMAKVNGAIWGVSARERALGELPETSLTWILAAHKGTLEKLPLLLPLDRPPSSLELLSAARNLFENLVWLRLFELGSEWGLRFYGRLLQDEIEDLNGLLSKIETEAELFRELDKEDDAITDAWADALRALPLEDEDQVAAAQAEHQRQCAELDARARRTFSIYAAAAAYNGYGYQAHLLENKEQNRVRRQLAAIEARLEEFSKEIADEVLLKKYLSKFNWREEAKRVGMVAQYDYLYRLTSRLLHSGPMNIVTEKQLSDSEQTILLEYMVIGSTDVLDLIERYDFPGRVNLALFELEDVSETTSKIL
;
A
#
# COMPACT_ATOMS: atom_id res chain seq x y z
N MET A 1 23.41 37.38 3.21
CA MET A 1 23.90 36.42 2.19
C MET A 1 22.79 35.41 1.99
N LYS A 2 22.08 35.45 0.85
CA LYS A 2 21.06 34.43 0.55
C LYS A 2 21.81 33.23 -0.02
N LEU A 3 21.80 32.10 0.69
CA LEU A 3 22.27 30.84 0.12
C LEU A 3 21.43 30.52 -1.13
N PRO A 4 22.01 29.97 -2.20
CA PRO A 4 21.23 29.55 -3.35
C PRO A 4 20.24 28.48 -2.89
N VAL A 5 18.95 28.75 -3.10
CA VAL A 5 17.88 27.77 -2.86
C VAL A 5 18.01 26.70 -3.94
N LYS A 6 18.20 25.44 -3.54
CA LYS A 6 18.27 24.31 -4.48
C LYS A 6 16.95 24.20 -5.24
N SER A 7 17.00 23.88 -6.52
CA SER A 7 15.77 23.65 -7.28
C SER A 7 15.10 22.33 -6.85
N PRO A 8 13.79 22.14 -7.08
CA PRO A 8 13.13 20.86 -6.84
C PRO A 8 13.81 19.67 -7.54
N THR A 9 14.34 19.88 -8.74
CA THR A 9 15.11 18.88 -9.48
C THR A 9 16.40 18.51 -8.74
N ASP A 10 17.15 19.51 -8.27
CA ASP A 10 18.40 19.27 -7.52
C ASP A 10 18.14 18.47 -6.24
N LEU A 11 17.06 18.81 -5.51
CA LEU A 11 16.70 18.11 -4.27
C LEU A 11 16.22 16.67 -4.52
N SER A 12 15.54 16.43 -5.64
CA SER A 12 15.10 15.07 -6.02
C SER A 12 16.30 14.20 -6.40
N LEU A 13 17.29 14.75 -7.10
CA LEU A 13 18.55 14.07 -7.39
C LEU A 13 19.34 13.79 -6.11
N GLU A 14 19.45 14.77 -5.22
CA GLU A 14 20.12 14.61 -3.93
C GLU A 14 19.47 13.51 -3.08
N PHE A 15 18.13 13.45 -3.04
CA PHE A 15 17.41 12.37 -2.38
C PHE A 15 17.77 11.02 -3.00
N ALA A 16 17.74 10.90 -4.33
CA ALA A 16 18.03 9.65 -5.02
C ALA A 16 19.48 9.18 -4.76
N GLU A 17 20.46 10.08 -4.86
CA GLU A 17 21.87 9.81 -4.60
C GLU A 17 22.10 9.36 -3.15
N LEU A 18 21.48 10.06 -2.17
CA LEU A 18 21.55 9.70 -0.76
C LEU A 18 21.01 8.28 -0.52
N VAL A 19 19.83 7.98 -1.04
CA VAL A 19 19.16 6.70 -0.84
C VAL A 19 19.93 5.57 -1.52
N GLN A 20 20.35 5.75 -2.78
CA GLN A 20 21.15 4.76 -3.50
C GLN A 20 22.50 4.51 -2.82
N GLY A 21 23.17 5.55 -2.34
CA GLY A 21 24.48 5.45 -1.72
C GLY A 21 24.48 4.78 -0.35
N ARG A 22 23.36 4.79 0.39
CA ARG A 22 23.31 4.33 1.79
C ARG A 22 22.33 3.19 2.07
N ALA A 23 21.21 3.10 1.36
CA ALA A 23 20.15 2.15 1.69
C ALA A 23 20.61 0.69 1.57
N ALA A 24 21.42 0.36 0.55
CA ALA A 24 21.96 -0.99 0.37
C ALA A 24 22.85 -1.43 1.54
N HIS A 25 23.70 -0.52 2.04
CA HIS A 25 24.55 -0.80 3.21
C HIS A 25 23.75 -0.95 4.49
N ALA A 26 22.78 -0.05 4.72
CA ALA A 26 21.86 -0.15 5.85
C ALA A 26 21.07 -1.48 5.80
N MET A 27 20.62 -1.89 4.60
CA MET A 27 19.93 -3.15 4.37
C MET A 27 20.80 -4.35 4.72
N ALA A 28 22.05 -4.37 4.27
CA ALA A 28 23.00 -5.44 4.59
C ALA A 28 23.20 -5.61 6.11
N LYS A 29 23.27 -4.49 6.86
CA LYS A 29 23.35 -4.50 8.32
C LYS A 29 22.07 -5.03 8.97
N VAL A 30 20.89 -4.61 8.50
CA VAL A 30 19.60 -5.10 9.01
C VAL A 30 19.46 -6.59 8.76
N ASN A 31 19.78 -7.08 7.56
CA ASN A 31 19.78 -8.50 7.24
C ASN A 31 20.74 -9.31 8.13
N GLY A 32 21.94 -8.77 8.41
CA GLY A 32 22.88 -9.39 9.33
C GLY A 32 22.35 -9.45 10.77
N ALA A 33 21.65 -8.40 11.23
CA ALA A 33 21.00 -8.39 12.54
C ALA A 33 19.85 -9.43 12.61
N ILE A 34 19.00 -9.51 11.57
CA ILE A 34 17.93 -10.51 11.47
C ILE A 34 18.52 -11.92 11.51
N TRP A 35 19.54 -12.19 10.70
CA TRP A 35 20.21 -13.48 10.69
C TRP A 35 20.81 -13.82 12.06
N GLY A 36 21.40 -12.83 12.74
CA GLY A 36 21.96 -13.01 14.08
C GLY A 36 20.92 -13.43 15.11
N VAL A 37 19.73 -12.81 15.06
CA VAL A 37 18.58 -13.20 15.91
C VAL A 37 18.17 -14.64 15.64
N SER A 38 17.98 -15.03 14.37
CA SER A 38 17.60 -16.40 14.00
C SER A 38 18.72 -17.44 14.24
N ALA A 39 19.99 -17.05 14.17
CA ALA A 39 21.12 -17.94 14.44
C ALA A 39 21.23 -18.24 15.95
N ARG A 40 21.01 -17.23 16.81
CA ARG A 40 20.96 -17.41 18.26
C ARG A 40 19.83 -18.33 18.68
N GLU A 41 18.64 -18.18 18.10
CA GLU A 41 17.51 -19.09 18.33
C GLU A 41 17.90 -20.55 18.05
N ARG A 42 18.50 -20.82 16.88
CA ARG A 42 18.93 -22.16 16.51
C ARG A 42 20.06 -22.71 17.39
N ALA A 43 20.98 -21.87 17.83
CA ALA A 43 22.16 -22.29 18.59
C ALA A 43 21.87 -22.48 20.09
N LEU A 44 21.02 -21.64 20.67
CA LEU A 44 20.74 -21.60 22.12
C LEU A 44 19.38 -22.18 22.49
N GLY A 45 18.48 -22.39 21.51
CA GLY A 45 17.10 -22.79 21.77
C GLY A 45 16.25 -21.70 22.43
N GLU A 46 16.78 -20.47 22.51
CA GLU A 46 16.06 -19.30 23.01
C GLU A 46 15.13 -18.77 21.92
N LEU A 47 13.82 -18.71 22.17
CA LEU A 47 12.91 -18.04 21.25
C LEU A 47 13.34 -16.57 21.09
N PRO A 48 13.38 -16.04 19.86
CA PRO A 48 13.78 -14.67 19.63
C PRO A 48 12.79 -13.73 20.31
N GLU A 49 13.29 -12.60 20.83
CA GLU A 49 12.42 -11.58 21.39
C GLU A 49 11.47 -11.08 20.28
N THR A 50 10.19 -11.46 20.33
CA THR A 50 9.22 -11.20 19.25
C THR A 50 9.17 -9.72 18.87
N SER A 51 9.26 -8.82 19.86
CA SER A 51 9.41 -7.38 19.69
C SER A 51 10.51 -7.00 18.70
N LEU A 52 11.71 -7.53 18.92
CA LEU A 52 12.90 -7.20 18.14
C LEU A 52 12.77 -7.69 16.70
N THR A 53 12.23 -8.89 16.49
CA THR A 53 11.98 -9.43 15.15
C THR A 53 11.11 -8.46 14.34
N TRP A 54 10.06 -7.92 14.95
CA TRP A 54 9.16 -6.97 14.27
C TRP A 54 9.78 -5.59 14.05
N ILE A 55 10.63 -5.12 14.95
CA ILE A 55 11.39 -3.88 14.74
C ILE A 55 12.34 -4.04 13.54
N LEU A 56 13.09 -5.15 13.48
CA LEU A 56 13.99 -5.41 12.35
C LEU A 56 13.23 -5.61 11.03
N ALA A 57 12.05 -6.25 11.07
CA ALA A 57 11.17 -6.34 9.91
C ALA A 57 10.68 -4.95 9.45
N ALA A 58 10.31 -4.06 10.38
CA ALA A 58 9.92 -2.69 10.06
C ALA A 58 11.09 -1.87 9.49
N HIS A 59 12.32 -2.06 10.00
CA HIS A 59 13.53 -1.44 9.44
C HIS A 59 13.74 -1.91 7.99
N LYS A 60 13.68 -3.23 7.76
CA LYS A 60 13.80 -3.81 6.43
C LYS A 60 12.75 -3.24 5.47
N GLY A 61 11.47 -3.29 5.85
CA GLY A 61 10.38 -2.76 5.03
C GLY A 61 10.49 -1.25 4.76
N THR A 62 11.04 -0.48 5.70
CA THR A 62 11.33 0.95 5.49
C THR A 62 12.42 1.15 4.43
N LEU A 63 13.52 0.39 4.52
CA LEU A 63 14.63 0.46 3.57
C LEU A 63 14.25 -0.03 2.17
N GLU A 64 13.37 -1.03 2.05
CA GLU A 64 12.82 -1.50 0.76
C GLU A 64 11.97 -0.43 0.07
N LYS A 65 11.21 0.35 0.86
CA LYS A 65 10.34 1.41 0.34
C LYS A 65 11.07 2.70 -0.01
N LEU A 66 12.17 3.00 0.68
CA LEU A 66 12.86 4.30 0.57
C LEU A 66 13.23 4.67 -0.89
N PRO A 67 13.78 3.76 -1.73
CA PRO A 67 14.09 4.05 -3.13
C PRO A 67 12.86 4.25 -4.02
N LEU A 68 11.68 3.83 -3.55
CA LEU A 68 10.42 3.87 -4.29
C LEU A 68 9.57 5.11 -3.99
N LEU A 69 9.99 5.94 -3.03
CA LEU A 69 9.18 7.08 -2.58
C LEU A 69 9.07 8.18 -3.64
N LEU A 70 10.10 8.39 -4.46
CA LEU A 70 10.12 9.40 -5.51
C LEU A 70 10.49 8.79 -6.87
N PRO A 71 9.91 9.28 -7.97
CA PRO A 71 10.33 8.87 -9.32
C PRO A 71 11.78 9.28 -9.59
N LEU A 72 12.51 8.42 -10.31
CA LEU A 72 13.92 8.64 -10.65
C LEU A 72 14.11 9.36 -12.00
N ASP A 73 13.13 9.24 -12.88
CA ASP A 73 13.20 9.64 -14.29
C ASP A 73 12.53 10.99 -14.58
N ARG A 74 11.82 11.56 -13.61
CA ARG A 74 11.11 12.83 -13.73
C ARG A 74 10.89 13.51 -12.38
N PRO A 75 10.58 14.82 -12.37
CA PRO A 75 10.09 15.47 -11.16
C PRO A 75 8.80 14.83 -10.62
N PRO A 76 8.63 14.75 -9.28
CA PRO A 76 7.40 14.25 -8.69
C PRO A 76 6.26 15.25 -8.87
N SER A 77 5.05 14.73 -9.11
CA SER A 77 3.84 15.54 -9.02
C SER A 77 3.55 15.92 -7.57
N SER A 78 2.68 16.92 -7.36
CA SER A 78 2.27 17.35 -6.01
C SER A 78 1.69 16.20 -5.16
N LEU A 79 0.92 15.30 -5.76
CA LEU A 79 0.33 14.15 -5.05
C LEU A 79 1.38 13.11 -4.68
N GLU A 80 2.32 12.82 -5.58
CA GLU A 80 3.42 11.90 -5.32
C GLU A 80 4.32 12.42 -4.21
N LEU A 81 4.74 13.69 -4.30
CA LEU A 81 5.60 14.32 -3.29
C LEU A 81 4.96 14.33 -1.91
N LEU A 82 3.66 14.66 -1.84
CA LEU A 82 2.93 14.68 -0.58
C LEU A 82 2.76 13.28 0.01
N SER A 83 2.46 12.29 -0.83
CA SER A 83 2.33 10.89 -0.41
C SER A 83 3.67 10.34 0.09
N ALA A 84 4.75 10.66 -0.61
CA ALA A 84 6.12 10.32 -0.25
C ALA A 84 6.53 10.94 1.09
N ALA A 85 6.32 12.25 1.26
CA ALA A 85 6.62 12.96 2.50
C ALA A 85 5.83 12.43 3.69
N ARG A 86 4.54 12.11 3.48
CA ARG A 86 3.71 11.49 4.52
C ARG A 86 4.20 10.09 4.87
N ASN A 87 4.53 9.26 3.88
CA ASN A 87 5.06 7.93 4.12
C ASN A 87 6.37 7.97 4.92
N LEU A 88 7.30 8.85 4.52
CA LEU A 88 8.56 9.04 5.23
C LEU A 88 8.35 9.52 6.67
N PHE A 89 7.42 10.46 6.88
CA PHE A 89 7.01 10.90 8.21
C PHE A 89 6.49 9.76 9.08
N GLU A 90 5.56 8.95 8.55
CA GLU A 90 4.96 7.84 9.28
C GLU A 90 6.03 6.79 9.67
N ASN A 91 6.99 6.51 8.77
CA ASN A 91 8.14 5.65 9.09
C ASN A 91 9.05 6.26 10.17
N LEU A 92 9.38 7.56 10.08
CA LEU A 92 10.19 8.24 11.11
C LEU A 92 9.56 8.19 12.49
N VAL A 93 8.23 8.34 12.59
CA VAL A 93 7.52 8.19 13.85
C VAL A 93 7.71 6.79 14.41
N TRP A 94 7.50 5.73 13.61
CA TRP A 94 7.72 4.35 14.05
C TRP A 94 9.16 4.09 14.49
N LEU A 95 10.14 4.49 13.70
CA LEU A 95 11.55 4.29 14.03
C LEU A 95 11.94 4.98 15.34
N ARG A 96 11.47 6.21 15.57
CA ARG A 96 11.70 6.93 16.83
C ARG A 96 10.95 6.29 18.01
N LEU A 97 9.79 5.68 17.79
CA LEU A 97 9.11 4.89 18.82
C LEU A 97 9.91 3.65 19.20
N PHE A 98 10.54 2.97 18.25
CA PHE A 98 11.41 1.82 18.54
C PHE A 98 12.63 2.19 19.38
N GLU A 99 13.14 3.43 19.27
CA GLU A 99 14.20 3.94 20.16
C GLU A 99 13.73 4.15 21.61
N LEU A 100 12.41 4.30 21.85
CA LEU A 100 11.89 4.45 23.21
C LEU A 100 11.81 3.13 23.97
N GLY A 101 11.73 1.99 23.25
CA GLY A 101 11.70 0.66 23.86
C GLY A 101 11.25 -0.45 22.91
N SER A 102 11.64 -1.69 23.22
CA SER A 102 11.33 -2.85 22.37
C SER A 102 9.84 -3.20 22.36
N GLU A 103 9.05 -2.75 23.36
CA GLU A 103 7.61 -3.01 23.40
C GLU A 103 6.86 -2.42 22.19
N TRP A 104 7.43 -1.40 21.56
CA TRP A 104 6.89 -0.82 20.34
C TRP A 104 6.92 -1.76 19.14
N GLY A 105 7.81 -2.76 19.15
CA GLY A 105 7.80 -3.84 18.16
C GLY A 105 6.54 -4.71 18.26
N LEU A 106 6.11 -5.05 19.47
CA LEU A 106 4.85 -5.79 19.69
C LEU A 106 3.64 -4.93 19.34
N ARG A 107 3.67 -3.63 19.68
CA ARG A 107 2.60 -2.71 19.30
C ARG A 107 2.49 -2.54 17.78
N PHE A 108 3.62 -2.42 17.09
CA PHE A 108 3.67 -2.37 15.62
C PHE A 108 3.04 -3.63 15.02
N TYR A 109 3.44 -4.80 15.52
CA TYR A 109 2.92 -6.07 15.02
C TYR A 109 1.43 -6.27 15.30
N GLY A 110 0.98 -6.00 16.52
CA GLY A 110 -0.43 -6.05 16.87
C GLY A 110 -1.27 -5.14 15.99
N ARG A 111 -0.76 -3.94 15.67
CA ARG A 111 -1.44 -3.03 14.75
C ARG A 111 -1.44 -3.53 13.31
N LEU A 112 -0.33 -4.08 12.83
CA LEU A 112 -0.24 -4.70 11.50
C LEU A 112 -1.33 -5.77 11.30
N LEU A 113 -1.48 -6.69 12.26
CA LEU A 113 -2.52 -7.73 12.19
C LEU A 113 -3.93 -7.15 12.18
N GLN A 114 -4.20 -6.12 13.00
CA GLN A 114 -5.50 -5.45 13.01
C GLN A 114 -5.79 -4.75 11.68
N ASP A 115 -4.81 -4.04 11.13
CA ASP A 115 -4.94 -3.35 9.84
C ASP A 115 -5.20 -4.37 8.72
N GLU A 116 -4.48 -5.49 8.69
CA GLU A 116 -4.72 -6.57 7.72
C GLU A 116 -6.12 -7.19 7.84
N ILE A 117 -6.63 -7.38 9.06
CA ILE A 117 -8.00 -7.86 9.29
C ILE A 117 -9.03 -6.83 8.82
N GLU A 118 -8.84 -5.55 9.13
CA GLU A 118 -9.71 -4.46 8.68
C GLU A 118 -9.76 -4.40 7.14
N ASP A 119 -8.60 -4.48 6.49
CA ASP A 119 -8.45 -4.46 5.03
C ASP A 119 -9.11 -5.68 4.35
N LEU A 120 -8.89 -6.89 4.88
CA LEU A 120 -9.48 -8.12 4.34
C LEU A 120 -10.99 -8.14 4.50
N ASN A 121 -11.52 -7.64 5.62
CA ASN A 121 -12.96 -7.48 5.80
C ASN A 121 -13.55 -6.46 4.82
N GLY A 122 -12.87 -5.33 4.61
CA GLY A 122 -13.27 -4.35 3.59
C GLY A 122 -13.29 -4.93 2.19
N LEU A 123 -12.25 -5.69 1.82
CA LEU A 123 -12.18 -6.38 0.54
C LEU A 123 -13.29 -7.43 0.39
N LEU A 124 -13.55 -8.24 1.42
CA LEU A 124 -14.62 -9.24 1.39
C LEU A 124 -15.98 -8.58 1.18
N SER A 125 -16.29 -7.53 1.93
CA SER A 125 -17.53 -6.76 1.79
C SER A 125 -17.67 -6.15 0.39
N LYS A 126 -16.56 -5.65 -0.19
CA LYS A 126 -16.55 -5.15 -1.57
C LYS A 126 -16.85 -6.26 -2.58
N ILE A 127 -16.24 -7.43 -2.44
CA ILE A 127 -16.49 -8.59 -3.32
C ILE A 127 -17.94 -9.05 -3.22
N GLU A 128 -18.52 -9.08 -2.02
CA GLU A 128 -19.94 -9.42 -1.79
C GLU A 128 -20.87 -8.42 -2.49
N THR A 129 -20.60 -7.12 -2.34
CA THR A 129 -21.35 -6.05 -3.01
C THR A 129 -21.23 -6.15 -4.53
N GLU A 130 -20.03 -6.45 -5.06
CA GLU A 130 -19.82 -6.62 -6.50
C GLU A 130 -20.52 -7.87 -7.06
N ALA A 131 -20.50 -8.99 -6.34
CA ALA A 131 -21.23 -10.18 -6.75
C ALA A 131 -22.74 -9.95 -6.81
N GLU A 132 -23.29 -9.17 -5.87
CA GLU A 132 -24.69 -8.76 -5.90
C GLU A 132 -25.00 -7.86 -7.09
N LEU A 133 -24.19 -6.81 -7.31
CA LEU A 133 -24.32 -5.95 -8.48
C LEU A 133 -24.32 -6.75 -9.78
N PHE A 134 -23.42 -7.73 -9.92
CA PHE A 134 -23.35 -8.53 -11.14
C PHE A 134 -24.56 -9.44 -11.33
N ARG A 135 -25.18 -9.95 -10.26
CA ARG A 135 -26.46 -10.66 -10.40
C ARG A 135 -27.61 -9.75 -10.86
N GLU A 136 -27.57 -8.49 -10.47
CA GLU A 136 -28.56 -7.51 -10.95
C GLU A 136 -28.34 -7.19 -12.43
N LEU A 137 -27.09 -6.92 -12.81
CA LEU A 137 -26.71 -6.64 -14.19
C LEU A 137 -26.93 -7.83 -15.12
N ASP A 138 -26.74 -9.06 -14.65
CA ASP A 138 -27.02 -10.30 -15.41
C ASP A 138 -28.48 -10.38 -15.86
N LYS A 139 -29.42 -10.06 -14.96
CA LYS A 139 -30.85 -10.02 -15.30
C LYS A 139 -31.18 -8.96 -16.35
N GLU A 140 -30.49 -7.83 -16.28
CA GLU A 140 -30.66 -6.74 -17.24
C GLU A 140 -30.04 -7.09 -18.60
N ASP A 141 -28.90 -7.78 -18.60
CA ASP A 141 -28.21 -8.26 -19.80
C ASP A 141 -29.03 -9.35 -20.52
N ASP A 142 -29.63 -10.27 -19.77
CA ASP A 142 -30.59 -11.24 -20.28
C ASP A 142 -31.79 -10.54 -20.97
N ALA A 143 -32.35 -9.52 -20.32
CA ALA A 143 -33.48 -8.77 -20.87
C ALA A 143 -33.12 -7.98 -22.15
N ILE A 144 -31.92 -7.40 -22.20
CA ILE A 144 -31.38 -6.73 -23.40
C ILE A 144 -31.21 -7.74 -24.53
N THR A 145 -30.65 -8.91 -24.23
CA THR A 145 -30.41 -9.98 -25.20
C THR A 145 -31.72 -10.55 -25.75
N ASP A 146 -32.71 -10.80 -24.90
CA ASP A 146 -34.03 -11.29 -25.29
C ASP A 146 -34.75 -10.27 -26.19
N ALA A 147 -34.74 -8.99 -25.81
CA ALA A 147 -35.35 -7.92 -26.61
C ALA A 147 -34.70 -7.78 -28.00
N TRP A 148 -33.38 -7.93 -28.08
CA TRP A 148 -32.66 -7.95 -29.35
C TRP A 148 -33.00 -9.18 -30.21
N ALA A 149 -33.07 -10.36 -29.60
CA ALA A 149 -33.46 -11.59 -30.29
C ALA A 149 -34.89 -11.50 -30.87
N ASP A 150 -35.83 -10.96 -30.11
CA ASP A 150 -37.21 -10.75 -30.56
C ASP A 150 -37.31 -9.68 -31.65
N ALA A 151 -36.54 -8.60 -31.55
CA ALA A 151 -36.44 -7.60 -32.62
C ALA A 151 -35.94 -8.23 -33.93
N LEU A 152 -34.89 -9.05 -33.89
CA LEU A 152 -34.38 -9.75 -35.08
C LEU A 152 -35.38 -10.73 -35.68
N ARG A 153 -36.16 -11.46 -34.86
CA ARG A 153 -37.20 -12.38 -35.35
C ARG A 153 -38.34 -11.68 -36.06
N ALA A 154 -38.62 -10.42 -35.71
CA ALA A 154 -39.68 -9.62 -36.31
C ALA A 154 -39.27 -8.99 -37.65
N LEU A 155 -37.98 -8.98 -37.99
CA LEU A 155 -37.45 -8.35 -39.20
C LEU A 155 -37.53 -9.29 -40.43
N PRO A 156 -37.84 -8.78 -41.63
CA PRO A 156 -37.62 -9.51 -42.87
C PRO A 156 -36.13 -9.79 -43.08
N LEU A 157 -35.78 -11.02 -43.49
CA LEU A 157 -34.38 -11.47 -43.68
C LEU A 157 -33.57 -10.65 -44.71
N GLU A 158 -34.23 -9.83 -45.52
CA GLU A 158 -33.64 -9.08 -46.64
C GLU A 158 -33.35 -7.60 -46.30
N ASP A 159 -33.72 -7.12 -45.11
CA ASP A 159 -33.54 -5.71 -44.71
C ASP A 159 -32.24 -5.52 -43.89
N GLU A 160 -31.12 -5.42 -44.60
CA GLU A 160 -29.78 -5.25 -44.00
C GLU A 160 -29.67 -3.98 -43.13
N ASP A 161 -30.36 -2.91 -43.49
CA ASP A 161 -30.31 -1.63 -42.78
C ASP A 161 -31.00 -1.74 -41.40
N GLN A 162 -32.15 -2.41 -41.33
CA GLN A 162 -32.85 -2.64 -40.06
C GLN A 162 -32.11 -3.61 -39.14
N VAL A 163 -31.45 -4.64 -39.70
CA VAL A 163 -30.60 -5.55 -38.93
C VAL A 163 -29.40 -4.79 -38.34
N ALA A 164 -28.74 -3.94 -39.12
CA ALA A 164 -27.64 -3.11 -38.66
C ALA A 164 -28.07 -2.13 -37.54
N ALA A 165 -29.25 -1.52 -37.67
CA ALA A 165 -29.81 -0.63 -36.65
C ALA A 165 -30.11 -1.37 -35.34
N ALA A 166 -30.71 -2.57 -35.40
CA ALA A 166 -30.98 -3.40 -34.23
C ALA A 166 -29.69 -3.84 -33.53
N GLN A 167 -28.65 -4.19 -34.29
CA GLN A 167 -27.33 -4.53 -33.75
C GLN A 167 -26.66 -3.32 -33.08
N ALA A 168 -26.73 -2.13 -33.68
CA ALA A 168 -26.17 -0.92 -33.10
C ALA A 168 -26.85 -0.54 -31.78
N GLU A 169 -28.18 -0.67 -31.70
CA GLU A 169 -28.93 -0.41 -30.47
C GLU A 169 -28.57 -1.41 -29.36
N HIS A 170 -28.48 -2.71 -29.68
CA HIS A 170 -28.03 -3.73 -28.74
C HIS A 170 -26.63 -3.41 -28.18
N GLN A 171 -25.67 -3.09 -29.06
CA GLN A 171 -24.32 -2.71 -28.64
C GLN A 171 -24.31 -1.47 -27.73
N ARG A 172 -25.16 -0.48 -28.02
CA ARG A 172 -25.31 0.72 -27.17
C ARG A 172 -25.82 0.37 -25.77
N GLN A 173 -26.79 -0.53 -25.67
CA GLN A 173 -27.35 -0.97 -24.40
C GLN A 173 -26.33 -1.76 -23.57
N CYS A 174 -25.61 -2.72 -24.17
CA CYS A 174 -24.52 -3.44 -23.51
C CYS A 174 -23.42 -2.48 -23.04
N ALA A 175 -23.02 -1.50 -23.87
CA ALA A 175 -22.00 -0.52 -23.50
C ALA A 175 -22.42 0.38 -22.32
N GLU A 176 -23.70 0.74 -22.23
CA GLU A 176 -24.20 1.50 -21.08
C GLU A 176 -24.27 0.64 -19.81
N LEU A 177 -24.62 -0.63 -19.94
CA LEU A 177 -24.61 -1.60 -18.84
C LEU A 177 -23.17 -1.79 -18.30
N ASP A 178 -22.19 -1.95 -19.19
CA ASP A 178 -20.76 -1.98 -18.83
C ASP A 178 -20.28 -0.68 -18.17
N ALA A 179 -20.74 0.47 -18.68
CA ALA A 179 -20.42 1.76 -18.09
C ALA A 179 -20.97 1.87 -16.66
N ARG A 180 -22.17 1.36 -16.40
CA ARG A 180 -22.74 1.31 -15.04
C ARG A 180 -21.91 0.44 -14.10
N ALA A 181 -21.48 -0.74 -14.53
CA ALA A 181 -20.59 -1.59 -13.73
C ALA A 181 -19.28 -0.86 -13.38
N ARG A 182 -18.70 -0.10 -14.31
CA ARG A 182 -17.47 0.67 -14.07
C ARG A 182 -17.68 1.87 -13.13
N ARG A 183 -18.85 2.53 -13.18
CA ARG A 183 -19.18 3.68 -12.32
C ARG A 183 -19.29 3.31 -10.84
N THR A 184 -19.45 2.03 -10.50
CA THR A 184 -19.48 1.55 -9.10
C THR A 184 -18.09 1.19 -8.54
N PHE A 185 -17.01 1.54 -9.26
CA PHE A 185 -15.64 1.15 -8.91
C PHE A 185 -15.51 -0.36 -8.67
N SER A 186 -16.12 -1.16 -9.54
CA SER A 186 -15.98 -2.62 -9.48
C SER A 186 -14.61 -3.04 -10.01
N ILE A 187 -13.89 -3.83 -9.22
CA ILE A 187 -12.57 -4.38 -9.57
C ILE A 187 -12.72 -5.35 -10.75
N TYR A 188 -13.83 -6.09 -10.79
CA TYR A 188 -14.04 -7.18 -11.74
C TYR A 188 -14.92 -6.80 -12.95
N ALA A 189 -15.32 -5.53 -13.09
CA ALA A 189 -16.22 -5.08 -14.16
C ALA A 189 -15.72 -5.41 -15.57
N ALA A 190 -14.40 -5.26 -15.81
CA ALA A 190 -13.81 -5.59 -17.11
C ALA A 190 -13.87 -7.10 -17.42
N ALA A 191 -13.68 -7.95 -16.41
CA ALA A 191 -13.81 -9.40 -16.55
C ALA A 191 -15.28 -9.80 -16.72
N ALA A 192 -16.20 -9.15 -16.00
CA ALA A 192 -17.65 -9.39 -16.12
C ALA A 192 -18.17 -9.09 -17.52
N ALA A 193 -17.78 -7.95 -18.10
CA ALA A 193 -18.15 -7.56 -19.46
C ALA A 193 -17.69 -8.59 -20.53
N TYR A 194 -16.56 -9.28 -20.28
CA TYR A 194 -16.05 -10.29 -21.20
C TYR A 194 -16.65 -11.68 -20.95
N ASN A 195 -16.82 -12.06 -19.69
CA ASN A 195 -17.23 -13.42 -19.29
C ASN A 195 -18.75 -13.61 -19.16
N GLY A 196 -19.51 -12.51 -19.12
CA GLY A 196 -20.90 -12.48 -18.66
C GLY A 196 -21.00 -12.21 -17.15
N TYR A 197 -21.98 -11.41 -16.76
CA TYR A 197 -22.16 -10.93 -15.39
C TYR A 197 -22.50 -12.06 -14.41
N GLY A 198 -23.41 -12.98 -14.75
CA GLY A 198 -23.79 -14.09 -13.90
C GLY A 198 -22.65 -15.07 -13.64
N TYR A 199 -21.86 -15.39 -14.67
CA TYR A 199 -20.69 -16.24 -14.48
C TYR A 199 -19.62 -15.56 -13.62
N GLN A 200 -19.37 -14.26 -13.82
CA GLN A 200 -18.43 -13.54 -13.00
C GLN A 200 -18.90 -13.45 -11.54
N ALA A 201 -20.20 -13.23 -11.28
CA ALA A 201 -20.78 -13.28 -9.93
C ALA A 201 -20.50 -14.63 -9.26
N HIS A 202 -20.74 -15.74 -9.98
CA HIS A 202 -20.45 -17.08 -9.48
C HIS A 202 -18.96 -17.27 -9.14
N LEU A 203 -18.04 -16.77 -9.97
CA LEU A 203 -16.60 -16.82 -9.70
C LEU A 203 -16.22 -16.04 -8.43
N LEU A 204 -16.82 -14.86 -8.22
CA LEU A 204 -16.57 -14.06 -7.03
C LEU A 204 -16.97 -14.81 -5.76
N GLU A 205 -18.17 -15.38 -5.74
CA GLU A 205 -18.70 -16.10 -4.57
C GLU A 205 -17.92 -17.36 -4.24
N ASN A 206 -17.59 -18.15 -5.25
CA ASN A 206 -17.07 -19.49 -5.04
C ASN A 206 -15.53 -19.54 -5.01
N LYS A 207 -14.86 -18.56 -5.63
CA LYS A 207 -13.38 -18.52 -5.67
C LYS A 207 -12.82 -17.36 -4.84
N GLU A 208 -13.15 -16.12 -5.20
CA GLU A 208 -12.48 -14.96 -4.60
C GLU A 208 -12.87 -14.76 -3.13
N GLN A 209 -14.16 -14.84 -2.78
CA GLN A 209 -14.59 -14.77 -1.38
C GLN A 209 -13.92 -15.87 -0.54
N ASN A 210 -13.86 -17.10 -1.05
CA ASN A 210 -13.23 -18.21 -0.32
C ASN A 210 -11.71 -18.05 -0.18
N ARG A 211 -11.04 -17.43 -1.17
CA ARG A 211 -9.63 -17.07 -1.04
C ARG A 211 -9.43 -16.02 0.05
N VAL A 212 -10.23 -14.95 0.06
CA VAL A 212 -10.13 -13.88 1.06
C VAL A 212 -10.51 -14.37 2.45
N ARG A 213 -11.57 -15.17 2.61
CA ARG A 213 -11.94 -15.79 3.90
C ARG A 213 -10.85 -16.68 4.48
N ARG A 214 -10.12 -17.44 3.64
CA ARG A 214 -8.97 -18.23 4.10
C ARG A 214 -7.81 -17.35 4.57
N GLN A 215 -7.54 -16.25 3.87
CA GLN A 215 -6.53 -15.27 4.31
C GLN A 215 -6.94 -14.64 5.64
N LEU A 216 -8.19 -14.19 5.76
CA LEU A 216 -8.74 -13.61 6.98
C LEU A 216 -8.61 -14.58 8.17
N ALA A 217 -9.04 -15.83 8.02
CA ALA A 217 -8.94 -16.84 9.06
C ALA A 217 -7.47 -17.10 9.49
N ALA A 218 -6.52 -17.02 8.56
CA ALA A 218 -5.10 -17.18 8.87
C ALA A 218 -4.56 -16.01 9.71
N ILE A 219 -4.93 -14.77 9.37
CA ILE A 219 -4.51 -13.58 10.14
C ILE A 219 -5.22 -13.53 11.51
N GLU A 220 -6.50 -13.88 11.57
CA GLU A 220 -7.25 -13.98 12.83
C GLU A 220 -6.64 -15.01 13.78
N ALA A 221 -6.28 -16.20 13.27
CA ALA A 221 -5.57 -17.21 14.05
C ALA A 221 -4.21 -16.70 14.55
N ARG A 222 -3.50 -15.91 13.73
CA ARG A 222 -2.22 -15.32 14.12
C ARG A 222 -2.38 -14.23 15.18
N LEU A 223 -3.46 -13.43 15.13
CA LEU A 223 -3.80 -12.46 16.18
C LEU A 223 -4.18 -13.15 17.49
N GLU A 224 -4.89 -14.29 17.41
CA GLU A 224 -5.19 -15.11 18.58
C GLU A 224 -3.92 -15.68 19.21
N GLU A 225 -2.99 -16.18 18.39
CA GLU A 225 -1.68 -16.65 18.85
C GLU A 225 -0.86 -15.53 19.50
N PHE A 226 -0.77 -14.37 18.85
CA PHE A 226 -0.12 -13.18 19.42
C PHE A 226 -0.75 -12.77 20.76
N SER A 227 -2.07 -12.87 20.89
CA SER A 227 -2.77 -12.58 22.14
C SER A 227 -2.41 -13.57 23.25
N LYS A 228 -2.13 -14.84 22.91
CA LYS A 228 -1.67 -15.87 23.86
C LYS A 228 -0.20 -15.68 24.25
N GLU A 229 0.64 -15.15 23.35
CA GLU A 229 2.03 -14.82 23.65
C GLU A 229 2.15 -13.70 24.71
N ILE A 230 1.16 -12.81 24.81
CA ILE A 230 1.12 -11.71 25.77
C ILE A 230 0.25 -12.10 26.96
N ALA A 231 0.88 -12.62 28.01
CA ALA A 231 0.18 -13.08 29.23
C ALA A 231 -0.56 -11.97 29.99
N ASP A 232 -0.16 -10.70 29.83
CA ASP A 232 -0.76 -9.55 30.51
C ASP A 232 -1.84 -8.90 29.63
N GLU A 233 -3.10 -9.07 30.03
CA GLU A 233 -4.27 -8.52 29.34
C GLU A 233 -4.24 -6.99 29.22
N VAL A 234 -3.68 -6.28 30.22
CA VAL A 234 -3.56 -4.82 30.19
C VAL A 234 -2.55 -4.40 29.14
N LEU A 235 -1.41 -5.10 29.03
CA LEU A 235 -0.42 -4.87 27.98
C LEU A 235 -0.96 -5.22 26.59
N LEU A 236 -1.66 -6.35 26.46
CA LEU A 236 -2.30 -6.75 25.21
C LEU A 236 -3.27 -5.66 24.72
N LYS A 237 -4.16 -5.18 25.61
CA LYS A 237 -5.10 -4.10 25.29
C LYS A 237 -4.39 -2.82 24.89
N LYS A 238 -3.24 -2.52 25.50
CA LYS A 238 -2.41 -1.36 25.13
C LYS A 238 -1.82 -1.52 23.74
N TYR A 239 -1.28 -2.69 23.40
CA TYR A 239 -0.68 -2.96 22.08
C TYR A 239 -1.72 -2.98 20.96
N LEU A 240 -2.93 -3.48 21.24
CA LEU A 240 -4.06 -3.54 20.31
C LEU A 240 -4.94 -2.27 20.31
N SER A 241 -4.55 -1.24 21.06
CA SER A 241 -5.31 0.01 21.10
C SER A 241 -5.15 0.80 19.80
N LYS A 242 -6.21 1.55 19.43
CA LYS A 242 -6.22 2.38 18.23
C LYS A 242 -5.00 3.30 18.18
N PHE A 243 -4.27 3.27 17.08
CA PHE A 243 -3.10 4.13 16.86
C PHE A 243 -3.56 5.55 16.53
N ASN A 244 -3.10 6.54 17.30
CA ASN A 244 -3.39 7.94 17.06
C ASN A 244 -2.13 8.65 16.57
N TRP A 245 -2.03 8.83 15.26
CA TRP A 245 -0.86 9.44 14.62
C TRP A 245 -0.41 10.76 15.25
N ARG A 246 -1.34 11.64 15.66
CA ARG A 246 -0.99 12.92 16.26
C ARG A 246 -0.36 12.75 17.65
N GLU A 247 -0.92 11.87 18.47
CA GLU A 247 -0.39 11.61 19.82
C GLU A 247 0.96 10.89 19.75
N GLU A 248 1.14 9.97 18.81
CA GLU A 248 2.43 9.28 18.65
C GLU A 248 3.49 10.21 18.04
N ALA A 249 3.12 11.07 17.09
CA ALA A 249 4.00 12.13 16.62
C ALA A 249 4.41 13.07 17.77
N LYS A 250 3.46 13.45 18.64
CA LYS A 250 3.74 14.24 19.84
C LYS A 250 4.72 13.52 20.79
N ARG A 251 4.56 12.21 20.98
CA ARG A 251 5.45 11.38 21.82
C ARG A 251 6.90 11.43 21.35
N VAL A 252 7.14 11.46 20.04
CA VAL A 252 8.48 11.51 19.45
C VAL A 252 8.91 12.93 19.02
N GLY A 253 8.18 13.97 19.44
CA GLY A 253 8.54 15.37 19.17
C GLY A 253 8.31 15.85 17.73
N MET A 254 7.46 15.17 16.96
CA MET A 254 7.19 15.45 15.53
C MET A 254 5.78 16.04 15.26
N VAL A 255 5.14 16.66 16.26
CA VAL A 255 3.77 17.18 16.13
C VAL A 255 3.65 18.31 15.10
N ALA A 256 4.69 19.12 14.91
CA ALA A 256 4.68 20.21 13.94
C ALA A 256 4.66 19.68 12.49
N GLN A 257 5.46 18.64 12.22
CA GLN A 257 5.51 17.95 10.95
C GLN A 257 4.17 17.27 10.66
N TYR A 258 3.59 16.62 11.67
CA TYR A 258 2.24 16.06 11.59
C TYR A 258 1.21 17.13 11.19
N ASP A 259 1.12 18.23 11.95
CA ASP A 259 0.12 19.27 11.74
C ASP A 259 0.29 19.95 10.36
N TYR A 260 1.53 20.06 9.86
CA TYR A 260 1.82 20.57 8.52
C TYR A 260 1.41 19.60 7.41
N LEU A 261 1.91 18.36 7.44
CA LEU A 261 1.67 17.36 6.39
C LEU A 261 0.19 16.98 6.28
N TYR A 262 -0.50 16.78 7.41
CA TYR A 262 -1.91 16.42 7.38
C TYR A 262 -2.81 17.55 6.91
N ARG A 263 -2.48 18.80 7.25
CA ARG A 263 -3.19 19.98 6.72
C ARG A 263 -3.00 20.10 5.21
N LEU A 264 -1.77 19.92 4.73
CA LEU A 264 -1.46 20.00 3.31
C LEU A 264 -2.12 18.87 2.51
N THR A 265 -2.11 17.66 3.08
CA THR A 265 -2.82 16.48 2.55
C THR A 265 -4.32 16.73 2.44
N SER A 266 -4.92 17.24 3.51
CA SER A 266 -6.33 17.61 3.55
C SER A 266 -6.66 18.67 2.48
N ARG A 267 -5.80 19.70 2.34
CA ARG A 267 -5.95 20.75 1.32
C ARG A 267 -5.85 20.22 -0.11
N LEU A 268 -5.02 19.23 -0.41
CA LEU A 268 -4.86 18.76 -1.78
C LEU A 268 -5.84 17.64 -2.17
N LEU A 269 -6.23 16.79 -1.23
CA LEU A 269 -7.05 15.60 -1.54
C LEU A 269 -8.55 15.84 -1.42
N HIS A 270 -9.01 16.75 -0.57
CA HIS A 270 -10.45 16.97 -0.41
C HIS A 270 -10.98 18.01 -1.39
N SER A 271 -12.08 17.70 -2.08
CA SER A 271 -12.78 18.66 -2.94
C SER A 271 -13.72 19.56 -2.12
N GLY A 272 -13.16 20.33 -1.17
CA GLY A 272 -13.90 21.40 -0.49
C GLY A 272 -14.21 22.57 -1.44
N PRO A 273 -15.18 23.46 -1.13
CA PRO A 273 -15.56 24.57 -2.01
C PRO A 273 -14.37 25.43 -2.48
N MET A 274 -13.40 25.67 -1.59
CA MET A 274 -12.16 26.39 -1.95
C MET A 274 -11.31 25.61 -2.96
N ASN A 275 -11.12 24.31 -2.76
CA ASN A 275 -10.32 23.46 -3.66
C ASN A 275 -10.93 23.22 -5.03
N ILE A 276 -12.23 23.49 -5.19
CA ILE A 276 -12.89 23.47 -6.50
C ILE A 276 -12.44 24.68 -7.34
N VAL A 277 -12.19 25.83 -6.71
CA VAL A 277 -11.89 27.11 -7.39
C VAL A 277 -10.42 27.55 -7.27
N THR A 278 -9.62 26.91 -6.42
CA THR A 278 -8.18 27.19 -6.26
C THR A 278 -7.30 26.17 -6.94
N GLU A 279 -6.03 26.54 -7.18
CA GLU A 279 -5.02 25.66 -7.76
C GLU A 279 -4.84 24.38 -6.94
N LYS A 280 -4.84 23.24 -7.63
CA LYS A 280 -4.71 21.89 -7.06
C LYS A 280 -3.27 21.40 -7.01
N GLN A 281 -2.32 22.34 -7.05
CA GLN A 281 -0.89 22.05 -7.05
C GLN A 281 -0.24 22.68 -5.82
N LEU A 282 0.86 22.07 -5.40
CA LEU A 282 1.77 22.69 -4.46
C LEU A 282 2.45 23.87 -5.13
N SER A 283 2.54 24.99 -4.43
CA SER A 283 3.43 26.08 -4.86
C SER A 283 4.88 25.61 -4.87
N ASP A 284 5.73 26.24 -5.67
CA ASP A 284 7.16 25.90 -5.75
C ASP A 284 7.83 25.89 -4.36
N SER A 285 7.47 26.84 -3.49
CA SER A 285 7.98 26.89 -2.12
C SER A 285 7.54 25.70 -1.27
N GLU A 286 6.29 25.25 -1.42
CA GLU A 286 5.82 24.05 -0.73
C GLU A 286 6.49 22.78 -1.27
N GLN A 287 6.71 22.70 -2.58
CA GLN A 287 7.45 21.59 -3.20
C GLN A 287 8.89 21.54 -2.69
N THR A 288 9.59 22.68 -2.69
CA THR A 288 10.96 22.79 -2.16
C THR A 288 11.01 22.36 -0.69
N ILE A 289 10.13 22.87 0.18
CA ILE A 289 10.12 22.49 1.60
C ILE A 289 9.88 20.99 1.79
N LEU A 290 8.95 20.39 1.03
CA LEU A 290 8.70 18.95 1.12
C LEU A 290 9.90 18.13 0.63
N LEU A 291 10.56 18.56 -0.44
CA LEU A 291 11.75 17.86 -0.95
C LEU A 291 12.95 18.01 0.00
N GLU A 292 13.16 19.18 0.59
CA GLU A 292 14.15 19.37 1.67
C GLU A 292 13.85 18.45 2.85
N TYR A 293 12.57 18.37 3.26
CA TYR A 293 12.13 17.44 4.29
C TYR A 293 12.39 15.98 3.88
N MET A 294 12.20 15.60 2.62
CA MET A 294 12.48 14.25 2.13
C MET A 294 13.98 13.92 2.23
N VAL A 295 14.87 14.82 1.83
CA VAL A 295 16.32 14.62 1.92
C VAL A 295 16.77 14.46 3.38
N ILE A 296 16.35 15.39 4.25
CA ILE A 296 16.70 15.36 5.67
C ILE A 296 16.08 14.15 6.36
N GLY A 297 14.79 13.89 6.11
CA GLY A 297 14.07 12.77 6.71
C GLY A 297 14.63 11.41 6.30
N SER A 298 15.08 11.24 5.05
CA SER A 298 15.78 10.02 4.63
C SER A 298 17.10 9.82 5.35
N THR A 299 17.84 10.90 5.59
CA THR A 299 19.06 10.86 6.38
C THR A 299 18.74 10.40 7.80
N ASP A 300 17.73 11.00 8.44
CA ASP A 300 17.26 10.61 9.78
C ASP A 300 16.83 9.13 9.81
N VAL A 301 16.06 8.65 8.82
CA VAL A 301 15.65 7.24 8.72
C VAL A 301 16.86 6.31 8.69
N LEU A 302 17.81 6.59 7.79
CA LEU A 302 19.02 5.79 7.65
C LEU A 302 19.85 5.79 8.94
N ASP A 303 20.03 6.96 9.54
CA ASP A 303 20.79 7.11 10.79
C ASP A 303 20.12 6.37 11.95
N LEU A 304 18.79 6.47 12.09
CA LEU A 304 18.01 5.75 13.10
C LEU A 304 18.17 4.24 12.96
N ILE A 305 18.03 3.70 11.74
CA ILE A 305 18.15 2.27 11.48
C ILE A 305 19.58 1.77 11.71
N GLU A 306 20.59 2.51 11.25
CA GLU A 306 21.98 2.11 11.38
C GLU A 306 22.45 2.10 12.84
N ARG A 307 22.05 3.12 13.62
CA ARG A 307 22.45 3.27 15.02
C ARG A 307 21.63 2.42 15.99
N TYR A 308 20.47 1.89 15.56
CA TYR A 308 19.59 1.10 16.41
C TYR A 308 20.32 -0.12 16.98
N ASP A 309 20.40 -0.22 18.30
CA ASP A 309 21.16 -1.25 19.01
C ASP A 309 20.28 -2.03 20.00
N PHE A 310 20.67 -3.28 20.28
CA PHE A 310 19.94 -4.16 21.18
C PHE A 310 20.84 -5.25 21.79
N PRO A 311 20.49 -5.81 22.96
CA PRO A 311 21.30 -6.83 23.63
C PRO A 311 21.60 -8.05 22.75
N GLY A 312 22.90 -8.29 22.52
CA GLY A 312 23.40 -9.38 21.71
C GLY A 312 23.12 -9.23 20.21
N ARG A 313 23.03 -7.98 19.74
CA ARG A 313 23.11 -7.63 18.31
C ARG A 313 24.39 -8.19 17.70
N VAL A 314 24.22 -8.80 16.53
CA VAL A 314 25.32 -9.27 15.70
C VAL A 314 25.66 -8.18 14.67
N ASN A 315 26.88 -7.66 14.73
CA ASN A 315 27.37 -6.64 13.79
C ASN A 315 27.97 -7.32 12.55
N LEU A 316 27.11 -7.92 11.73
CA LEU A 316 27.46 -8.48 10.43
C LEU A 316 26.74 -7.70 9.33
N ALA A 317 27.40 -7.54 8.18
CA ALA A 317 26.77 -7.09 6.95
C ALA A 317 26.67 -8.29 6.01
N LEU A 318 25.45 -8.67 5.65
CA LEU A 318 25.22 -9.76 4.68
C LEU A 318 25.05 -9.17 3.29
N PHE A 319 25.91 -9.61 2.37
CA PHE A 319 25.82 -9.28 0.95
C PHE A 319 25.33 -10.51 0.20
N GLU A 320 24.20 -10.37 -0.50
CA GLU A 320 23.76 -11.38 -1.47
C GLU A 320 24.65 -11.22 -2.70
N LEU A 321 25.50 -12.21 -2.96
CA LEU A 321 26.23 -12.29 -4.21
C LEU A 321 25.25 -12.86 -5.24
N GLU A 322 24.77 -12.02 -6.16
CA GLU A 322 24.06 -12.51 -7.34
C GLU A 322 25.00 -13.45 -8.10
N ASP A 323 24.56 -14.69 -8.27
CA ASP A 323 25.32 -15.71 -8.97
C ASP A 323 25.44 -15.29 -10.45
N VAL A 324 26.63 -14.92 -10.90
CA VAL A 324 26.90 -14.40 -12.26
C VAL A 324 26.80 -15.52 -13.33
N SER A 325 26.09 -16.61 -13.06
CA SER A 325 26.13 -17.83 -13.85
C SER A 325 25.19 -17.85 -15.07
N GLU A 326 24.31 -16.85 -15.28
CA GLU A 326 23.33 -16.88 -16.38
C GLU A 326 23.61 -15.98 -17.62
N THR A 327 24.80 -15.38 -17.76
CA THR A 327 25.11 -14.57 -18.96
C THR A 327 25.89 -15.33 -20.05
N THR A 328 26.23 -16.62 -19.88
CA THR A 328 27.11 -17.35 -20.82
C THR A 328 26.43 -18.44 -21.67
N SER A 329 25.09 -18.45 -21.78
CA SER A 329 24.37 -19.45 -22.62
C SER A 329 23.50 -18.89 -23.74
N LYS A 330 23.76 -17.65 -24.22
CA LYS A 330 23.15 -17.12 -25.46
C LYS A 330 24.17 -16.59 -26.47
N ILE A 331 25.27 -17.34 -26.64
CA ILE A 331 26.04 -17.31 -27.88
C ILE A 331 26.25 -18.76 -28.32
N LEU A 332 25.30 -19.28 -29.08
CA LEU A 332 25.50 -20.20 -30.19
C LEU A 332 24.30 -20.07 -31.15
#